data_AF-A0A2E4X4Y7-F1
#
_entry.id   AF-A0A2E4X4Y7-F1
#
_cell.length_a   1.000
_cell.length_b   1.000
_cell.length_c   1.000
_cell.angle_alpha   90.00
_cell.angle_beta   90.00
_cell.angle_gamma   90.00
#
_symmetry.space_group_name_H-M   'P 1'
#
loop_
_entity.id
_entity.type
_entity.pdbx_description
1 polymer ?
#
loop_
_entity_poly.entity_id
_entity_poly.type
_entity_poly.pdbx_seq_one_letter_code
_entity_poly.pdbx_strand_id
1 'polypeptide(L)'
;MEGIANLTKKYDLNLLLNGNKDKVKDIDKDLKEVAEEFESLFLNEILKRANSAKLAKSILSNDEQETYTSLLNQERAKAIAKSQSFGIAEALVNQFSSQSKKLNKSSNKIITEK
;
A
#
# COMPACT_ATOMS: atom_id res chain seq x y z
N MET A 1 -14.56 -20.21 -11.01
CA MET A 1 -13.28 -20.03 -10.30
C MET A 1 -12.24 -19.23 -11.10
N GLU A 2 -12.59 -18.61 -12.23
CA GLU A 2 -11.62 -17.83 -13.04
C GLU A 2 -11.55 -16.34 -12.68
N GLY A 3 -12.59 -15.79 -12.02
CA GLY A 3 -12.65 -14.36 -11.68
C GLY A 3 -11.65 -13.92 -10.61
N ILE A 4 -11.38 -14.75 -9.60
CA ILE A 4 -10.46 -14.42 -8.51
C ILE A 4 -9.00 -14.47 -8.98
N ALA A 5 -8.68 -15.43 -9.86
CA ALA A 5 -7.35 -15.57 -10.44
C ALA A 5 -6.94 -14.34 -11.28
N ASN A 6 -7.91 -13.69 -11.93
CA ASN A 6 -7.68 -12.47 -12.71
C ASN A 6 -7.50 -11.21 -11.84
N LEU A 7 -8.12 -11.17 -10.65
CA LEU A 7 -7.82 -10.11 -9.67
C LEU A 7 -6.38 -10.24 -9.18
N THR A 8 -5.96 -11.41 -8.73
CA THR A 8 -4.60 -11.62 -8.20
C THR A 8 -3.51 -11.29 -9.23
N LYS A 9 -3.74 -11.62 -10.51
CA LYS A 9 -2.80 -11.29 -11.60
C LYS A 9 -2.66 -9.78 -11.85
N LYS A 10 -3.72 -8.99 -11.64
CA LYS A 10 -3.67 -7.53 -11.82
C LYS A 10 -2.81 -6.85 -10.75
N TYR A 11 -2.70 -7.47 -9.57
CA TYR A 11 -1.94 -6.94 -8.42
C TYR A 11 -0.55 -7.57 -8.26
N ASP A 12 -0.17 -8.53 -9.10
CA ASP A 12 1.17 -9.12 -9.07
C ASP A 12 2.17 -8.13 -9.69
N LEU A 13 2.87 -7.42 -8.81
CA LEU A 13 3.87 -6.41 -9.16
C LEU A 13 4.91 -6.96 -10.15
N ASN A 14 5.30 -8.23 -10.06
CA ASN A 14 6.31 -8.81 -10.96
C ASN A 14 5.79 -9.00 -12.39
N LEU A 15 4.49 -9.21 -12.56
CA LEU A 15 3.86 -9.38 -13.86
C LEU A 15 3.73 -8.04 -14.61
N LEU A 16 3.58 -6.93 -13.88
CA LEU A 16 3.52 -5.58 -14.43
C LEU A 16 4.90 -5.05 -14.86
N LEU A 17 5.96 -5.49 -14.20
CA LEU A 17 7.34 -5.02 -14.43
C LEU A 17 8.02 -5.61 -15.69
N ASN A 18 7.52 -6.71 -16.25
CA ASN A 18 8.20 -7.45 -17.32
C ASN A 18 7.81 -7.03 -18.76
N GLY A 19 6.99 -6.00 -18.95
CA GLY A 19 6.48 -5.57 -20.26
C GLY A 19 6.81 -4.12 -20.61
N ASN A 20 7.79 -3.92 -21.51
CA ASN A 20 8.10 -2.71 -22.31
C ASN A 20 8.24 -1.33 -21.61
N LYS A 21 9.28 -0.59 -22.04
CA LYS A 21 9.78 0.66 -21.43
C LYS A 21 8.79 1.84 -21.44
N ASP A 22 7.70 1.78 -22.19
CA ASP A 22 6.60 2.77 -22.15
C ASP A 22 5.74 2.65 -20.89
N LYS A 23 5.81 1.52 -20.16
CA LYS A 23 5.09 1.28 -18.89
C LYS A 23 5.76 1.82 -17.63
N VAL A 24 6.98 2.36 -17.72
CA VAL A 24 7.71 2.87 -16.54
C VAL A 24 6.98 4.03 -15.87
N LYS A 25 6.23 4.85 -16.64
CA LYS A 25 5.34 5.88 -16.08
C LYS A 25 4.10 5.29 -15.37
N ASP A 26 3.63 4.13 -15.80
CA ASP A 26 2.48 3.45 -15.18
C ASP A 26 2.89 2.78 -13.87
N ILE A 27 4.10 2.19 -13.83
CA ILE A 27 4.65 1.54 -12.62
C ILE A 27 4.78 2.53 -11.46
N ASP A 28 5.26 3.74 -11.70
CA ASP A 28 5.39 4.74 -10.62
C ASP A 28 4.01 5.20 -10.09
N LYS A 29 2.99 5.21 -10.95
CA LYS A 29 1.61 5.54 -10.58
C LYS A 29 0.96 4.39 -9.79
N ASP A 30 1.11 3.16 -10.26
CA ASP A 30 0.59 1.96 -9.59
C ASP A 30 1.27 1.76 -8.23
N LEU A 31 2.60 1.97 -8.16
CA LEU A 31 3.36 1.88 -6.92
C LEU A 31 2.91 2.95 -5.91
N LYS A 32 2.60 4.16 -6.38
CA LYS A 32 2.06 5.23 -5.54
C LYS A 32 0.69 4.87 -4.98
N GLU A 33 -0.22 4.36 -5.81
CA GLU A 33 -1.56 3.95 -5.37
C GLU A 33 -1.50 2.84 -4.30
N VAL A 34 -0.65 1.83 -4.52
CA VAL A 34 -0.44 0.75 -3.54
C VAL A 34 0.20 1.27 -2.25
N ALA A 35 1.13 2.23 -2.34
CA ALA A 35 1.78 2.81 -1.18
C ALA A 35 0.82 3.67 -0.32
N GLU A 36 -0.08 4.43 -0.95
CA GLU A 36 -1.14 5.18 -0.26
C GLU A 36 -2.15 4.24 0.43
N GLU A 37 -2.48 3.12 -0.21
CA GLU A 37 -3.35 2.10 0.39
C GLU A 37 -2.67 1.40 1.58
N PHE A 38 -1.36 1.12 1.48
CA PHE A 38 -0.58 0.61 2.60
C PHE A 38 -0.55 1.60 3.78
N GLU A 39 -0.32 2.89 3.53
CA GLU A 39 -0.34 3.90 4.59
C GLU A 39 -1.72 3.95 5.27
N SER A 40 -2.80 3.81 4.50
CA SER A 40 -4.16 3.70 5.05
C SER A 40 -4.32 2.50 5.99
N LEU A 41 -3.80 1.32 5.61
CA LEU A 41 -3.84 0.12 6.47
C LEU A 41 -3.03 0.32 7.76
N PHE A 42 -1.86 0.92 7.65
CA PHE A 42 -1.01 1.23 8.79
C PHE A 42 -1.68 2.20 9.77
N LEU A 43 -2.28 3.28 9.27
CA LEU A 43 -3.04 4.22 10.08
C LEU A 43 -4.24 3.56 10.75
N ASN A 44 -4.96 2.68 10.04
CA ASN A 44 -6.05 1.92 10.64
C ASN A 44 -5.57 1.05 11.81
N GLU A 45 -4.41 0.40 11.69
CA GLU A 45 -3.81 -0.36 12.80
C GLU A 45 -3.37 0.54 13.96
N ILE A 46 -2.82 1.72 13.70
CA ILE A 46 -2.55 2.71 14.75
C ILE A 46 -3.84 3.10 15.49
N LEU A 47 -4.90 3.45 14.75
CA LEU A 47 -6.19 3.85 15.32
C LEU A 47 -6.83 2.71 16.13
N LYS A 48 -6.72 1.48 15.64
CA LYS A 48 -7.16 0.28 16.35
C LYS A 48 -6.42 0.13 17.67
N ARG A 49 -5.08 0.22 17.66
CA ARG A 49 -4.25 0.09 18.88
C ARG A 49 -4.49 1.23 19.86
N ALA A 50 -4.67 2.46 19.39
CA ALA A 50 -5.01 3.61 20.22
C ALA A 50 -6.35 3.39 20.94
N ASN A 51 -7.35 2.83 20.26
CA ASN A 51 -8.62 2.46 20.89
C ASN A 51 -8.48 1.27 21.85
N SER A 52 -7.67 0.27 21.51
CA SER A 52 -7.39 -0.87 22.39
C SER A 52 -6.60 -0.49 23.65
N ALA A 53 -5.81 0.58 23.62
CA ALA A 53 -5.05 1.09 24.76
C ALA A 53 -5.92 1.83 25.80
N LYS A 54 -7.23 1.98 25.56
CA LYS A 54 -8.16 2.51 26.56
C LYS A 54 -8.15 1.58 27.78
N LEU A 55 -7.91 2.16 28.97
CA LEU A 55 -7.64 1.47 30.24
C LEU A 55 -8.75 0.53 30.74
N ALA A 56 -9.92 0.50 30.11
CA ALA A 56 -10.94 -0.51 30.33
C ALA A 56 -11.88 -0.64 29.13
N LYS A 57 -12.33 -1.86 28.81
CA LYS A 57 -13.64 -2.08 28.19
C LYS A 57 -14.62 -1.45 29.18
N SER A 58 -15.13 -0.25 28.87
CA SER A 58 -16.19 0.38 29.66
C SER A 58 -17.29 -0.66 29.89
N ILE A 59 -17.94 -0.65 31.05
CA ILE A 59 -19.11 -1.50 31.33
C ILE A 59 -20.19 -1.33 30.23
N LEU A 60 -20.11 -0.23 29.46
CA LEU A 60 -20.97 0.15 28.34
C LEU A 60 -20.45 -0.26 26.95
N SER A 61 -19.31 -0.93 26.84
CA SER A 61 -18.77 -1.35 25.53
C SER A 61 -19.45 -2.63 25.08
N ASN A 62 -20.13 -2.56 23.94
CA ASN A 62 -20.76 -3.70 23.28
C ASN A 62 -20.14 -3.96 21.90
N ASP A 63 -20.36 -5.16 21.37
CA ASP A 63 -19.73 -5.61 20.11
C ASP A 63 -20.19 -4.78 18.90
N GLU A 64 -21.37 -4.17 18.97
CA GLU A 64 -21.92 -3.24 17.99
C GLU A 64 -21.11 -1.94 17.89
N GLN A 65 -20.72 -1.37 19.04
CA GLN A 65 -19.86 -0.19 19.09
C GLN A 65 -18.45 -0.51 18.57
N GLU A 66 -17.92 -1.69 18.88
CA GLU A 66 -16.62 -2.13 18.36
C GLU A 66 -16.65 -2.22 16.83
N THR A 67 -17.73 -2.79 16.28
CA THR A 67 -17.94 -2.90 14.83
C THR A 67 -18.02 -1.51 14.17
N TYR A 68 -18.87 -0.62 14.70
CA TYR A 68 -18.98 0.75 14.19
C TYR A 68 -17.66 1.51 14.27
N THR A 69 -16.95 1.38 15.40
CA THR A 69 -15.64 2.02 15.60
C THR A 69 -14.61 1.50 14.60
N SER A 70 -14.63 0.20 14.29
CA SER A 70 -13.75 -0.38 13.28
C SER A 70 -14.01 0.19 11.89
N LEU A 71 -15.28 0.27 11.47
CA LEU A 71 -15.65 0.86 10.18
C LEU A 71 -15.27 2.34 10.09
N LEU A 72 -15.53 3.09 11.17
CA LEU A 72 -15.17 4.49 11.27
C LEU A 72 -13.65 4.70 11.20
N ASN A 73 -12.87 3.85 11.85
CA ASN A 73 -11.40 3.90 11.80
C ASN A 73 -10.88 3.61 10.39
N GLN A 74 -11.48 2.66 9.66
CA GLN A 74 -11.10 2.37 8.28
C GLN A 74 -11.32 3.58 7.37
N GLU A 75 -12.48 4.23 7.44
CA GLU A 75 -12.77 5.40 6.60
C GLU A 75 -11.92 6.61 7.00
N ARG A 76 -11.69 6.83 8.30
CA ARG A 76 -10.76 7.86 8.77
C ARG A 76 -9.35 7.60 8.28
N ALA A 77 -8.85 6.37 8.35
CA ALA A 77 -7.51 6.04 7.92
C ALA A 77 -7.31 6.31 6.42
N LYS A 78 -8.28 5.94 5.58
CA LYS A 78 -8.27 6.28 4.14
C LYS A 78 -8.31 7.79 3.91
N ALA A 79 -9.18 8.51 4.62
CA ALA A 79 -9.30 9.96 4.47
C ALA A 79 -8.02 10.67 4.88
N ILE A 80 -7.40 10.25 5.98
CA ILE A 80 -6.16 10.82 6.47
C ILE A 80 -5.02 10.51 5.49
N ALA A 81 -4.82 9.25 5.08
CA ALA A 81 -3.76 8.89 4.13
C ALA A 81 -3.84 9.71 2.81
N LYS A 82 -5.05 10.04 2.35
CA LYS A 82 -5.26 10.87 1.16
C LYS A 82 -5.09 12.37 1.38
N SER A 83 -5.42 12.88 2.56
CA SER A 83 -5.44 14.33 2.84
C SER A 83 -4.18 14.83 3.54
N GLN A 84 -3.57 13.97 4.34
CA GLN A 84 -2.40 14.24 5.16
C GLN A 84 -1.42 13.07 4.97
N SER A 85 -0.41 13.29 4.16
CA SER A 85 0.69 12.32 4.02
C SER A 85 1.54 12.33 5.28
N PHE A 86 1.87 11.13 5.79
CA PHE A 86 2.84 10.93 6.85
C PHE A 86 4.22 10.56 6.32
N GLY A 87 4.40 10.57 5.00
CA GLY A 87 5.68 10.28 4.36
C GLY A 87 5.97 8.80 4.17
N ILE A 88 5.11 7.89 4.63
CA ILE A 88 5.35 6.44 4.53
C ILE A 88 5.11 6.00 3.09
N ALA A 89 4.03 6.48 2.46
CA ALA A 89 3.75 6.19 1.07
C ALA A 89 4.89 6.65 0.15
N GLU A 90 5.40 7.87 0.37
CA GLU A 90 6.52 8.44 -0.38
C GLU A 90 7.83 7.68 -0.12
N ALA A 91 8.09 7.28 1.12
CA ALA A 91 9.27 6.47 1.46
C ALA A 91 9.24 5.12 0.74
N LEU A 92 8.08 4.47 0.68
CA LEU A 92 7.89 3.22 -0.06
C LEU A 92 8.13 3.43 -1.57
N VAL A 93 7.50 4.44 -2.17
CA VAL A 93 7.70 4.77 -3.59
C VAL A 93 9.17 5.03 -3.88
N ASN A 94 9.86 5.81 -3.04
CA ASN A 94 11.29 6.11 -3.19
C ASN A 94 12.17 4.85 -3.09
N GLN A 95 11.87 3.96 -2.14
CA GLN A 95 12.63 2.73 -1.93
C GLN A 95 12.47 1.77 -3.13
N PHE A 96 11.25 1.57 -3.61
CA PHE A 96 10.95 0.61 -4.67
C PHE A 96 11.25 1.15 -6.07
N SER A 97 11.06 2.45 -6.33
CA SER A 97 11.45 3.08 -7.60
C SER A 97 12.98 3.19 -7.78
N SER A 98 13.72 3.39 -6.68
CA SER A 98 15.20 3.36 -6.69
C SER A 98 15.72 1.95 -6.99
N GLN A 99 15.08 0.93 -6.40
CA GLN A 99 15.42 -0.47 -6.64
C GLN A 99 15.12 -0.91 -8.08
N SER A 100 13.99 -0.50 -8.65
CA SER A 100 13.64 -0.81 -10.04
C SER A 100 14.63 -0.17 -11.03
N LYS A 101 15.07 1.08 -10.78
CA LYS A 101 16.12 1.74 -11.58
C LYS A 101 17.48 1.05 -11.46
N LYS A 102 17.87 0.57 -10.27
CA LYS A 102 19.11 -0.21 -10.08
C LYS A 102 19.08 -1.54 -10.84
N LEU A 103 17.97 -2.28 -10.79
CA LEU A 103 17.80 -3.53 -11.55
C LEU A 103 17.97 -3.30 -13.06
N ASN A 104 17.34 -2.25 -13.61
CA ASN A 104 17.40 -1.95 -15.06
C ASN A 104 18.82 -1.57 -15.54
N LYS A 105 19.60 -0.90 -14.70
CA LYS A 105 20.99 -0.50 -15.02
C LYS A 105 21.95 -1.69 -15.05
N SER A 106 21.74 -2.69 -14.18
CA SER A 106 22.55 -3.91 -14.16
C SER A 106 22.30 -4.79 -15.40
N SER A 107 21.05 -4.84 -15.90
CA SER A 107 20.71 -5.61 -17.10
C SER A 107 21.28 -5.03 -18.39
N ASN A 108 21.33 -3.69 -18.54
CA ASN A 108 21.90 -3.07 -19.74
C ASN A 108 23.43 -3.16 -19.83
N LYS A 109 24.14 -3.26 -18.69
CA LYS A 109 25.61 -3.42 -18.68
C LYS A 109 26.06 -4.78 -19.25
N ILE A 110 25.27 -5.83 -19.05
CA ILE A 110 25.58 -7.18 -19.52
C ILE A 110 25.46 -7.29 -21.06
N ILE A 111 24.66 -6.43 -21.70
CA ILE A 111 24.41 -6.44 -23.15
C ILE A 111 25.47 -5.62 -23.91
N THR A 112 26.20 -4.72 -23.24
CA THR A 112 27.19 -3.83 -23.87
C THR A 112 28.64 -4.29 -23.74
N GLU A 113 28.91 -5.37 -22.99
CA GLU A 113 30.26 -5.95 -22.83
C GLU A 113 30.45 -7.30 -23.56
N LYS A 114 29.61 -7.63 -24.56
CA LYS A 114 29.82 -8.73 -25.50
C LYS A 114 29.90 -8.22 -26.93
#